data_AF-S9WBG6-F1
#
_entry.id   AF-S9WBG6-F1
#
_cell.length_a   1.000
_cell.length_b   1.000
_cell.length_c   1.000
_cell.angle_alpha   90.00
_cell.angle_beta   90.00
_cell.angle_gamma   90.00
#
_symmetry.space_group_name_H-M   'P 1'
#
loop_
_entity.id
_entity.type
_entity.pdbx_description
1 polymer ?
#
loop_
_entity_poly.entity_id
_entity_poly.type
_entity_poly.pdbx_seq_one_letter_code
_entity_poly.pdbx_strand_id
1 'polypeptide(L)'
;MIFHAVGGGTGSGLGALLLERLSVDYGKKSKLGYTVYPSPQVSTAVVEPYNSVLSTHSLLEHTDVSTMLDNEAIYDLTRRSLDIERPTYTNVNRLIGQVVSSLTASLRFDGALNVDLTEFQTNLVPYPRIHFVLTSYAPVISAEKAYHEQLSVAEITNSVFEPAGMLTKCDPRHGKYMSCCLMYRGDVVPKDVNAAIATIKTKRTIQFVDWAPTGFKCGINYQPPTVVPGGDLAKVQRAVCMIANSTAIAEVFARIDHKFDLMYSKRAFVHWYVGEGMEEGEFSEAREDLAALEKDYEEVGAESAEGDEEEVEEY
;
A
#
# COMPACT_ATOMS: atom_id res chain seq x y z
N MET A 1 -12.07 -9.77 -2.67
CA MET A 1 -10.99 -9.32 -1.77
C MET A 1 -10.21 -10.56 -1.36
N ILE A 2 -8.89 -10.55 -1.57
CA ILE A 2 -8.01 -11.68 -1.31
C ILE A 2 -6.91 -11.19 -0.38
N PHE A 3 -6.68 -11.91 0.71
CA PHE A 3 -5.67 -11.59 1.72
C PHE A 3 -4.63 -12.70 1.70
N HIS A 4 -3.38 -12.37 1.36
CA HIS A 4 -2.30 -13.35 1.30
C HIS A 4 -0.95 -12.70 1.51
N ALA A 5 0.05 -13.52 1.86
CA ALA A 5 1.44 -13.09 1.99
C ALA A 5 2.21 -13.55 0.75
N VAL A 6 2.97 -12.66 0.13
CA VAL A 6 3.73 -12.99 -1.10
C VAL A 6 5.03 -13.75 -0.78
N GLY A 7 5.51 -13.69 0.46
CA GLY A 7 6.74 -14.38 0.86
C GLY A 7 6.58 -15.87 1.21
N GLY A 8 5.37 -16.34 1.54
CA GLY A 8 5.13 -17.72 1.98
C GLY A 8 4.60 -18.61 0.85
N GLY A 9 5.01 -19.89 0.79
CA GLY A 9 4.70 -20.77 -0.34
C GLY A 9 3.21 -20.95 -0.66
N THR A 10 2.35 -21.04 0.36
CA THR A 10 0.88 -21.10 0.15
C THR A 10 0.32 -19.75 -0.26
N GLY A 11 0.78 -18.66 0.37
CA GLY A 11 0.29 -17.32 0.07
C GLY A 11 0.70 -16.85 -1.33
N SER A 12 1.88 -17.23 -1.81
CA SER A 12 2.34 -16.98 -3.17
C SER A 12 1.71 -17.96 -4.16
N GLY A 13 2.09 -19.25 -4.11
CA GLY A 13 1.76 -20.23 -5.16
C GLY A 13 0.26 -20.55 -5.24
N LEU A 14 -0.37 -20.91 -4.12
CA LEU A 14 -1.81 -21.17 -4.13
C LEU A 14 -2.60 -19.87 -4.34
N GLY A 15 -2.10 -18.73 -3.85
CA GLY A 15 -2.68 -17.41 -4.10
C GLY A 15 -2.74 -17.05 -5.58
N ALA A 16 -1.62 -17.23 -6.29
CA ALA A 16 -1.49 -17.04 -7.73
C ALA A 16 -2.44 -17.95 -8.51
N LEU A 17 -2.44 -19.25 -8.21
CA LEU A 17 -3.34 -20.21 -8.86
C LEU A 17 -4.82 -19.85 -8.63
N LEU A 18 -5.18 -19.43 -7.42
CA LEU A 18 -6.55 -19.02 -7.12
C LEU A 18 -6.95 -17.77 -7.93
N LEU A 19 -6.06 -16.78 -8.02
CA LEU A 19 -6.28 -15.55 -8.78
C LEU A 19 -6.45 -15.82 -10.28
N GLU A 20 -5.65 -16.71 -10.86
CA GLU A 20 -5.77 -17.16 -12.25
C GLU A 20 -7.16 -17.78 -12.49
N ARG A 21 -7.57 -18.74 -11.65
CA ARG A 21 -8.87 -19.41 -11.78
C ARG A 21 -10.05 -18.46 -11.59
N LEU A 22 -9.95 -17.53 -10.65
CA LEU A 22 -10.96 -16.49 -10.46
C LEU A 22 -11.03 -15.55 -11.66
N SER A 23 -9.92 -15.27 -12.34
CA SER A 23 -9.90 -14.44 -13.55
C SER A 23 -10.57 -15.15 -14.72
N VAL A 24 -10.40 -16.48 -14.84
CA VAL A 24 -11.09 -17.30 -15.85
C VAL A 24 -12.60 -17.36 -15.58
N ASP A 25 -13.00 -17.74 -14.35
CA ASP A 25 -14.41 -17.99 -14.03
C ASP A 25 -15.21 -16.69 -13.81
N TYR A 26 -14.54 -15.63 -13.31
CA TYR A 26 -15.16 -14.38 -12.88
C TYR A 26 -14.46 -13.13 -13.40
N GLY A 27 -13.94 -13.15 -14.64
CA GLY A 27 -13.12 -12.06 -15.20
C GLY A 27 -13.72 -10.64 -15.17
N LYS A 28 -15.05 -10.50 -15.10
CA LYS A 28 -15.72 -9.19 -14.97
C LYS A 28 -15.81 -8.66 -13.53
N LYS A 29 -15.36 -9.42 -12.54
CA LYS A 29 -15.40 -9.03 -11.12
C LYS A 29 -14.07 -8.43 -10.70
N SER A 30 -14.14 -7.33 -9.95
CA SER A 30 -12.96 -6.67 -9.40
C SER A 30 -12.31 -7.52 -8.30
N LYS A 31 -10.98 -7.63 -8.37
CA LYS A 31 -10.12 -8.44 -7.52
C LYS A 31 -9.17 -7.50 -6.79
N LEU A 32 -9.48 -7.26 -5.52
CA LEU A 32 -8.66 -6.45 -4.63
C LEU A 32 -7.79 -7.35 -3.77
N GLY A 33 -6.48 -7.18 -3.85
CA GLY A 33 -5.48 -7.85 -3.05
C GLY A 33 -5.07 -7.02 -1.85
N TYR A 34 -4.97 -7.64 -0.67
CA TYR A 34 -4.26 -7.12 0.49
C TYR A 34 -3.06 -8.03 0.71
N THR A 35 -1.89 -7.54 0.28
CA THR A 35 -0.70 -8.36 0.09
C THR A 35 0.33 -8.00 1.14
N VAL A 36 0.71 -8.98 1.96
CA VAL A 36 1.77 -8.82 2.95
C VAL A 36 3.10 -9.11 2.29
N TYR A 37 3.92 -8.08 2.15
CA TYR A 37 5.26 -8.15 1.59
C TYR A 37 6.30 -8.48 2.66
N PRO A 38 7.30 -9.32 2.33
CA PRO A 38 8.38 -9.63 3.24
C PRO A 38 9.30 -8.42 3.40
N SER A 39 9.98 -8.38 4.53
CA SER A 39 10.88 -7.28 4.86
C SER A 39 12.26 -7.77 5.28
N PRO A 40 13.33 -6.99 5.04
CA PRO A 40 14.70 -7.44 5.31
C PRO A 40 14.97 -7.86 6.75
N GLN A 41 14.35 -7.21 7.74
CA GLN A 41 14.64 -7.48 9.15
C GLN A 41 13.73 -8.53 9.78
N VAL A 42 12.58 -8.82 9.19
CA VAL A 42 11.52 -9.68 9.76
C VAL A 42 11.21 -10.88 8.86
N SER A 43 12.19 -11.32 8.07
CA SER A 43 12.06 -12.47 7.18
C SER A 43 12.07 -13.78 7.97
N THR A 44 11.11 -14.64 7.71
CA THR A 44 10.98 -15.96 8.37
C THR A 44 11.46 -17.11 7.49
N ALA A 45 11.53 -16.91 6.18
CA ALA A 45 12.03 -17.88 5.22
C ALA A 45 13.05 -17.28 4.25
N VAL A 46 14.15 -18.00 4.02
CA VAL A 46 15.26 -17.56 3.16
C VAL A 46 14.81 -17.35 1.70
N VAL A 47 13.82 -18.09 1.24
CA VAL A 47 13.30 -18.07 -0.14
C VAL A 47 12.17 -17.05 -0.36
N GLU A 48 11.88 -16.19 0.62
CA GLU A 48 10.87 -15.13 0.49
C GLU A 48 11.05 -14.25 -0.77
N PRO A 49 12.28 -13.85 -1.20
CA PRO A 49 12.44 -13.07 -2.42
C PRO A 49 11.97 -13.81 -3.68
N TYR A 50 12.25 -15.11 -3.82
CA TYR A 50 11.74 -15.92 -4.94
C TYR A 50 10.23 -15.98 -4.96
N ASN A 51 9.62 -16.30 -3.82
CA ASN A 51 8.16 -16.36 -3.70
C ASN A 51 7.52 -15.01 -4.03
N SER A 52 8.17 -13.91 -3.63
CA SER A 52 7.64 -12.56 -3.86
C SER A 52 7.69 -12.18 -5.34
N VAL A 53 8.80 -12.44 -6.03
CA VAL A 53 8.93 -12.18 -7.48
C VAL A 53 7.90 -12.99 -8.26
N LEU A 54 7.82 -14.30 -8.02
CA LEU A 54 6.86 -15.19 -8.69
C LEU A 54 5.40 -14.80 -8.39
N SER A 55 5.09 -14.49 -7.13
CA SER A 55 3.75 -14.05 -6.76
C SER A 55 3.40 -12.71 -7.40
N THR A 56 4.34 -11.77 -7.47
CA THR A 56 4.11 -10.43 -8.02
C THR A 56 3.89 -10.48 -9.52
N HIS A 57 4.63 -11.33 -10.23
CA HIS A 57 4.38 -11.64 -11.63
C HIS A 57 2.93 -12.10 -11.88
N SER A 58 2.40 -13.02 -11.07
CA SER A 58 0.99 -13.41 -11.19
C SER A 58 0.00 -12.31 -10.78
N LEU A 59 0.35 -11.51 -9.76
CA LEU A 59 -0.49 -10.38 -9.32
C LEU A 59 -0.66 -9.34 -10.42
N LEU A 60 0.37 -9.11 -11.24
CA LEU A 60 0.35 -8.14 -12.35
C LEU A 60 -0.80 -8.39 -13.33
N GLU A 61 -1.12 -9.64 -13.61
CA GLU A 61 -2.15 -10.00 -14.59
C GLU A 61 -3.53 -10.18 -13.98
N HIS A 62 -3.60 -10.66 -12.74
CA HIS A 62 -4.84 -11.20 -12.17
C HIS A 62 -5.41 -10.39 -11.00
N THR A 63 -4.80 -9.25 -10.65
CA THR A 63 -5.29 -8.36 -9.60
C THR A 63 -5.59 -6.98 -10.16
N ASP A 64 -6.72 -6.38 -9.74
CA ASP A 64 -7.13 -5.06 -10.21
C ASP A 64 -6.52 -3.93 -9.35
N VAL A 65 -6.36 -4.16 -8.04
CA VAL A 65 -5.66 -3.26 -7.10
C VAL A 65 -4.98 -4.12 -6.03
N SER A 66 -3.70 -3.89 -5.77
CA SER A 66 -2.93 -4.59 -4.75
C SER A 66 -2.47 -3.62 -3.68
N THR A 67 -3.07 -3.69 -2.51
CA THR A 67 -2.67 -2.92 -1.33
C THR A 67 -1.46 -3.58 -0.69
N MET A 68 -0.30 -2.92 -0.78
CA MET A 68 0.93 -3.44 -0.21
C MET A 68 1.01 -3.13 1.28
N LEU A 69 1.35 -4.16 2.07
CA LEU A 69 1.53 -4.09 3.52
C LEU A 69 2.89 -4.70 3.86
N ASP A 70 3.82 -3.89 4.36
CA ASP A 70 5.16 -4.33 4.75
C ASP A 70 5.19 -4.64 6.25
N ASN A 71 5.61 -5.86 6.60
CA ASN A 71 5.71 -6.26 8.00
C ASN A 71 6.61 -5.30 8.80
N GLU A 72 7.81 -4.94 8.33
CA GLU A 72 8.74 -4.09 9.08
C GLU A 72 8.17 -2.70 9.31
N ALA A 73 7.53 -2.10 8.30
CA ALA A 73 6.90 -0.79 8.45
C ALA A 73 5.81 -0.81 9.53
N ILE A 74 4.99 -1.87 9.57
CA ILE A 74 3.92 -2.03 10.55
C ILE A 74 4.49 -2.36 11.94
N TYR A 75 5.56 -3.15 12.03
CA TYR A 75 6.30 -3.42 13.28
C TYR A 75 6.89 -2.11 13.84
N ASP A 76 7.55 -1.30 13.02
CA ASP A 76 8.14 -0.02 13.42
C ASP A 76 7.07 0.98 13.87
N LEU A 77 5.94 1.02 13.17
CA LEU A 77 4.81 1.88 13.50
C LEU A 77 4.15 1.47 14.82
N THR A 78 3.87 0.17 15.01
CA THR A 78 3.29 -0.34 16.27
C THR A 78 4.24 -0.13 17.44
N ARG A 79 5.55 -0.35 17.25
CA ARG A 79 6.55 -0.13 18.29
C ARG A 79 6.63 1.34 18.73
N ARG A 80 6.71 2.27 17.78
CA ARG A 80 6.87 3.70 18.08
C ARG A 80 5.59 4.38 18.54
N SER A 81 4.46 4.09 17.90
CA SER A 81 3.21 4.82 18.14
C SER A 81 2.37 4.22 19.26
N LEU A 82 2.50 2.91 19.52
CA LEU A 82 1.76 2.22 20.59
C LEU A 82 2.61 1.95 21.84
N ASP A 83 3.90 2.33 21.85
CA ASP A 83 4.87 2.04 22.91
C ASP A 83 4.99 0.54 23.25
N ILE A 84 4.87 -0.33 22.24
CA ILE A 84 5.03 -1.78 22.41
C ILE A 84 6.48 -2.17 22.10
N GLU A 85 7.26 -2.53 23.13
CA GLU A 85 8.68 -2.87 22.96
C GLU A 85 8.91 -4.02 21.96
N ARG A 86 8.06 -5.05 22.03
CA ARG A 86 8.11 -6.24 21.16
C ARG A 86 6.73 -6.52 20.60
N PRO A 87 6.36 -5.92 19.46
CA PRO A 87 5.06 -6.19 18.86
C PRO A 87 4.95 -7.66 18.46
N THR A 88 3.76 -8.22 18.61
CA THR A 88 3.40 -9.57 18.15
C THR A 88 2.57 -9.49 16.88
N TYR A 89 2.40 -10.61 16.17
CA TYR A 89 1.47 -10.67 15.04
C TYR A 89 0.04 -10.27 15.42
N THR A 90 -0.39 -10.46 16.67
CA THR A 90 -1.70 -9.98 17.13
C THR A 90 -1.77 -8.45 17.09
N ASN A 91 -0.72 -7.74 17.50
CA ASN A 91 -0.68 -6.28 17.46
C ASN A 91 -0.67 -5.76 16.02
N VAL A 92 0.18 -6.36 15.18
CA VAL A 92 0.28 -6.04 13.74
C VAL A 92 -1.06 -6.28 13.03
N ASN A 93 -1.67 -7.44 13.23
CA ASN A 93 -2.93 -7.80 12.58
C ASN A 93 -4.10 -6.93 13.06
N ARG A 94 -4.09 -6.44 14.30
CA ARG A 94 -5.10 -5.48 14.77
C ARG A 94 -4.99 -4.15 14.03
N LEU A 95 -3.78 -3.66 13.77
CA LEU A 95 -3.57 -2.44 13.00
C LEU A 95 -3.99 -2.62 11.53
N ILE A 96 -3.58 -3.73 10.89
CA ILE A 96 -4.04 -4.09 9.54
C ILE A 96 -5.58 -4.19 9.50
N GLY A 97 -6.18 -4.79 10.53
CA GLY A 97 -7.63 -4.88 10.65
C GLY A 97 -8.33 -3.52 10.70
N GLN A 98 -7.75 -2.51 11.35
CA GLN A 98 -8.29 -1.14 11.35
C GLN A 98 -8.20 -0.47 9.98
N VAL A 99 -7.09 -0.67 9.28
CA VAL A 99 -6.88 -0.17 7.92
C VAL A 99 -7.90 -0.77 6.97
N VAL A 100 -7.99 -2.10 6.92
CA VAL A 100 -8.94 -2.84 6.07
C VAL A 100 -10.39 -2.48 6.44
N SER A 101 -10.70 -2.34 7.73
CA SER A 101 -12.03 -1.90 8.18
C SER A 101 -12.36 -0.49 7.67
N SER A 102 -11.37 0.40 7.58
CA SER A 102 -11.55 1.77 7.10
C SER A 102 -11.72 1.83 5.59
N LEU A 103 -10.93 1.07 4.83
CA LEU A 103 -11.05 0.97 3.37
C LEU A 103 -12.36 0.32 2.92
N THR A 104 -12.88 -0.64 3.70
CA THR A 104 -14.15 -1.33 3.42
C THR A 104 -15.36 -0.68 4.09
N ALA A 105 -15.20 0.45 4.78
CA ALA A 105 -16.28 1.08 5.54
C ALA A 105 -17.40 1.59 4.62
N SER A 106 -17.05 2.16 3.47
CA SER A 106 -18.00 2.68 2.47
C SER A 106 -18.92 1.61 1.87
N LEU A 107 -18.53 0.33 1.93
CA LEU A 107 -19.35 -0.79 1.44
C LEU A 107 -20.35 -1.29 2.48
N ARG A 108 -20.04 -1.07 3.76
CA ARG A 108 -20.76 -1.67 4.89
C ARG A 108 -21.72 -0.69 5.55
N PHE A 109 -21.46 0.60 5.38
CA PHE A 109 -22.19 1.67 6.02
C PHE A 109 -22.41 2.81 5.05
N ASP A 110 -23.53 3.49 5.24
CA ASP A 110 -23.79 4.72 4.51
C ASP A 110 -22.86 5.85 5.01
N GLY A 111 -22.56 6.79 4.11
CA GLY A 111 -21.60 7.86 4.31
C GLY A 111 -21.97 9.06 3.46
N ALA A 112 -21.45 10.24 3.83
CA ALA A 112 -21.72 11.46 3.06
C ALA A 112 -21.04 11.45 1.69
N LEU A 113 -19.93 10.72 1.58
CA LEU A 113 -19.18 10.53 0.35
C LEU A 113 -18.68 9.09 0.35
N ASN A 114 -19.35 8.22 -0.40
CA ASN A 114 -19.01 6.81 -0.50
C ASN A 114 -18.11 6.59 -1.71
N VAL A 115 -17.07 5.77 -1.53
CA VAL A 115 -16.21 5.27 -2.60
C VAL A 115 -16.48 3.77 -2.73
N ASP A 116 -16.92 3.32 -3.91
CA ASP A 116 -17.16 1.90 -4.18
C ASP A 116 -15.85 1.14 -4.44
N LEU A 117 -15.88 -0.20 -4.37
CA LEU A 117 -14.73 -1.04 -4.73
C LEU A 117 -14.30 -0.84 -6.18
N THR A 118 -15.27 -0.71 -7.08
CA THR A 118 -15.00 -0.44 -8.50
C THR A 118 -14.33 0.92 -8.67
N GLU A 119 -14.68 1.88 -7.80
CA GLU A 119 -14.09 3.20 -7.83
C GLU A 119 -12.65 3.23 -7.33
N PHE A 120 -12.20 2.27 -6.49
CA PHE A 120 -10.78 2.18 -6.17
C PHE A 120 -9.94 1.91 -7.41
N GLN A 121 -10.37 1.01 -8.30
CA GLN A 121 -9.67 0.76 -9.55
C GLN A 121 -9.65 2.03 -10.42
N THR A 122 -10.80 2.64 -10.67
CA THR A 122 -10.87 3.82 -11.57
C THR A 122 -10.20 5.06 -10.99
N ASN A 123 -10.17 5.22 -9.66
CA ASN A 123 -9.59 6.40 -9.02
C ASN A 123 -8.10 6.24 -8.71
N LEU A 124 -7.62 5.02 -8.44
CA LEU A 124 -6.25 4.78 -7.99
C LEU A 124 -5.33 4.26 -9.08
N VAL A 125 -5.85 3.57 -10.10
CA VAL A 125 -5.04 2.83 -11.07
C VAL A 125 -5.11 3.52 -12.44
N PRO A 126 -4.15 4.42 -12.76
CA PRO A 126 -4.11 5.10 -14.05
C PRO A 126 -3.70 4.15 -15.18
N TYR A 127 -2.80 3.21 -14.89
CA TYR A 127 -2.29 2.21 -15.83
C TYR A 127 -2.49 0.81 -15.25
N PRO A 128 -2.96 -0.18 -16.03
CA PRO A 128 -3.26 -1.52 -15.52
C PRO A 128 -2.11 -2.21 -14.78
N ARG A 129 -0.84 -1.99 -15.19
CA ARG A 129 0.35 -2.57 -14.53
C ARG A 129 0.73 -1.84 -13.23
N ILE A 130 0.39 -0.56 -13.12
CA ILE A 130 0.70 0.29 -11.96
C ILE A 130 -0.49 0.31 -11.00
N HIS A 131 -0.81 -0.85 -10.44
CA HIS A 131 -1.96 -1.04 -9.55
C HIS A 131 -1.57 -1.36 -8.10
N PHE A 132 -0.31 -1.18 -7.74
CA PHE A 132 0.19 -1.36 -6.38
C PHE A 132 0.09 -0.04 -5.61
N VAL A 133 -0.61 -0.08 -4.49
CA VAL A 133 -0.95 1.14 -3.73
C VAL A 133 -0.37 1.12 -2.32
N LEU A 134 0.14 2.28 -1.91
CA LEU A 134 0.61 2.56 -0.57
C LEU A 134 -0.58 2.85 0.34
N THR A 135 -0.45 2.50 1.61
CA THR A 135 -1.47 2.79 2.62
C THR A 135 -0.85 3.42 3.86
N SER A 136 -1.57 4.34 4.48
CA SER A 136 -1.20 5.00 5.73
C SER A 136 -2.45 5.21 6.57
N TYR A 137 -2.32 5.17 7.89
CA TYR A 137 -3.43 5.30 8.81
C TYR A 137 -3.10 6.25 9.94
N ALA A 138 -4.01 7.19 10.21
CA ALA A 138 -3.88 8.09 11.33
C ALA A 138 -5.24 8.34 12.01
N PRO A 139 -5.26 8.57 13.32
CA PRO A 139 -4.10 8.49 14.21
C PRO A 139 -3.86 7.06 14.72
N VAL A 140 -2.60 6.73 15.00
CA VAL A 140 -2.20 5.51 15.71
C VAL A 140 -1.72 5.93 17.09
N ILE A 141 -2.58 5.79 18.10
CA ILE A 141 -2.30 6.24 19.48
C ILE A 141 -2.53 5.07 20.43
N SER A 142 -1.60 4.89 21.37
CA SER A 142 -1.73 3.92 22.47
C SER A 142 -2.96 4.22 23.33
N ALA A 143 -3.66 3.17 23.78
CA ALA A 143 -4.78 3.28 24.71
C ALA A 143 -4.46 4.09 25.99
N GLU A 144 -3.19 4.11 26.42
CA GLU A 144 -2.73 4.86 27.60
C GLU A 144 -2.65 6.38 27.36
N LYS A 145 -2.42 6.81 26.11
CA LYS A 145 -2.24 8.23 25.73
C LYS A 145 -3.54 8.91 25.27
N ALA A 146 -4.65 8.16 25.23
CA ALA A 146 -5.93 8.59 24.66
C ALA A 146 -6.53 9.87 25.27
N TYR A 147 -6.21 10.19 26.53
CA TYR A 147 -6.85 11.29 27.26
C TYR A 147 -6.20 12.66 27.03
N HIS A 148 -5.05 12.71 26.36
CA HIS A 148 -4.25 13.93 26.28
C HIS A 148 -4.41 14.71 24.97
N GLU A 149 -4.87 14.08 23.88
CA GLU A 149 -4.85 14.70 22.54
C GLU A 149 -6.13 14.40 21.75
N GLN A 150 -6.93 15.43 21.48
CA GLN A 150 -7.97 15.37 20.44
C GLN A 150 -7.39 15.96 19.16
N LEU A 151 -7.04 15.09 18.22
CA LEU A 151 -6.49 15.52 16.94
C LEU A 151 -7.58 16.08 16.03
N SER A 152 -7.31 17.23 15.45
CA SER A 152 -8.13 17.88 14.43
C SER A 152 -8.07 17.13 13.10
N VAL A 153 -9.01 17.42 12.19
CA VAL A 153 -9.00 16.85 10.83
C VAL A 153 -7.69 17.19 10.13
N ALA A 154 -7.21 18.44 10.24
CA ALA A 154 -5.96 18.87 9.62
C ALA A 154 -4.74 18.08 10.15
N GLU A 155 -4.65 17.81 11.45
CA GLU A 155 -3.52 17.07 12.04
C GLU A 155 -3.48 15.61 11.58
N ILE A 156 -4.63 14.92 11.58
CA ILE A 156 -4.69 13.53 11.10
C ILE A 156 -4.43 13.45 9.60
N THR A 157 -4.91 14.42 8.81
CA THR A 157 -4.65 14.49 7.37
C THR A 157 -3.16 14.74 7.09
N ASN A 158 -2.49 15.59 7.87
CA ASN A 158 -1.04 15.77 7.73
C ASN A 158 -0.28 14.48 8.09
N SER A 159 -0.70 13.81 9.16
CA SER A 159 -0.03 12.61 9.67
C SER A 159 0.02 11.46 8.68
N VAL A 160 -1.00 11.30 7.81
CA VAL A 160 -0.99 10.20 6.83
C VAL A 160 0.03 10.38 5.70
N PHE A 161 0.50 11.60 5.44
CA PHE A 161 1.57 11.87 4.46
C PHE A 161 2.97 11.82 5.07
N GLU A 162 3.09 11.68 6.39
CA GLU A 162 4.39 11.51 7.02
C GLU A 162 4.95 10.11 6.70
N PRO A 163 6.22 9.99 6.25
CA PRO A 163 6.83 8.68 5.94
C PRO A 163 6.76 7.70 7.12
N ALA A 164 6.80 8.23 8.34
CA ALA A 164 6.68 7.47 9.57
C ALA A 164 5.32 6.76 9.75
N GLY A 165 4.26 7.18 9.06
CA GLY A 165 2.92 6.59 9.12
C GLY A 165 2.64 5.56 8.01
N MET A 166 3.54 5.42 7.03
CA MET A 166 3.36 4.50 5.91
C MET A 166 3.42 3.04 6.38
N LEU A 167 2.51 2.23 5.85
CA LEU A 167 2.45 0.79 6.11
C LEU A 167 3.33 -0.03 5.16
N THR A 168 4.06 0.64 4.28
CA THR A 168 5.02 0.06 3.34
C THR A 168 6.36 0.76 3.54
N LYS A 169 7.46 0.01 3.54
CA LYS A 169 8.80 0.57 3.77
C LYS A 169 9.32 1.24 2.48
N CYS A 170 8.88 2.46 2.22
CA CYS A 170 9.39 3.30 1.14
C CYS A 170 9.28 4.76 1.56
N ASP A 171 10.12 5.62 1.01
CA ASP A 171 9.98 7.06 1.24
C ASP A 171 9.12 7.70 0.14
N PRO A 172 7.87 8.10 0.44
CA PRO A 172 7.00 8.72 -0.56
C PRO A 172 7.58 10.03 -1.14
N ARG A 173 8.56 10.64 -0.47
CA ARG A 173 9.22 11.87 -0.92
C ARG A 173 10.20 11.65 -2.08
N HIS A 174 10.64 10.41 -2.30
CA HIS A 174 11.49 10.05 -3.45
C HIS A 174 10.69 9.68 -4.69
N GLY A 175 9.35 9.70 -4.60
CA GLY A 175 8.46 9.44 -5.72
C GLY A 175 7.45 10.55 -5.91
N LYS A 176 6.55 10.33 -6.86
CA LYS A 176 5.42 11.20 -7.17
C LYS A 176 4.12 10.44 -6.95
N TYR A 177 3.11 11.14 -6.47
CA TYR A 177 1.76 10.61 -6.33
C TYR A 177 1.02 10.71 -7.65
N MET A 178 0.44 9.60 -8.11
CA MET A 178 -0.48 9.60 -9.26
C MET A 178 -1.91 9.87 -8.80
N SER A 179 -2.27 9.30 -7.64
CA SER A 179 -3.61 9.37 -7.10
C SER A 179 -3.58 9.16 -5.58
N CYS A 180 -4.55 9.74 -4.87
CA CYS A 180 -4.66 9.62 -3.43
C CYS A 180 -6.13 9.65 -3.00
N CYS A 181 -6.59 8.59 -2.34
CA CYS A 181 -7.89 8.54 -1.69
C CYS A 181 -7.72 8.66 -0.17
N LEU A 182 -8.46 9.59 0.44
CA LEU A 182 -8.52 9.82 1.88
C LEU A 182 -9.88 9.36 2.43
N MET A 183 -9.88 8.26 3.16
CA MET A 183 -11.08 7.64 3.74
C MET A 183 -11.21 8.05 5.20
N TYR A 184 -11.97 9.11 5.46
CA TYR A 184 -12.25 9.64 6.78
C TYR A 184 -13.38 8.88 7.48
N ARG A 185 -13.25 8.74 8.80
CA ARG A 185 -14.24 8.10 9.67
C ARG A 185 -14.48 8.91 10.95
N GLY A 186 -15.73 8.94 11.40
CA GLY A 186 -16.16 9.54 12.66
C GLY A 186 -16.61 10.99 12.53
N ASP A 187 -16.37 11.77 13.57
CA ASP A 187 -16.75 13.19 13.64
C ASP A 187 -15.85 14.04 12.73
N VAL A 188 -16.24 14.13 11.45
CA VAL A 188 -15.48 14.81 10.39
C VAL A 188 -16.40 15.70 9.58
N VAL A 189 -16.08 16.99 9.53
CA VAL A 189 -16.83 17.98 8.76
C VAL A 189 -16.22 18.12 7.35
N PRO A 190 -17.01 18.01 6.26
CA PRO A 190 -16.47 18.11 4.89
C PRO A 190 -15.70 19.40 4.59
N LYS A 191 -16.09 20.53 5.21
CA LYS A 191 -15.39 21.81 5.09
C LYS A 191 -13.94 21.72 5.58
N ASP A 192 -13.73 21.06 6.72
CA ASP A 192 -12.40 20.93 7.33
C ASP A 192 -11.51 19.98 6.52
N VAL A 193 -12.10 18.94 5.91
CA VAL A 193 -11.39 18.06 4.97
C VAL A 193 -10.88 18.85 3.76
N ASN A 194 -11.73 19.68 3.15
CA ASN A 194 -11.33 20.50 2.01
C ASN A 194 -10.21 21.50 2.37
N ALA A 195 -10.29 22.13 3.56
CA ALA A 195 -9.25 23.04 4.05
C ALA A 195 -7.93 22.30 4.34
N ALA A 196 -7.99 21.10 4.93
CA ALA A 196 -6.82 20.27 5.18
C ALA A 196 -6.15 19.86 3.86
N ILE A 197 -6.91 19.42 2.85
CA ILE A 197 -6.38 19.04 1.54
C ILE A 197 -5.79 20.23 0.80
N ALA A 198 -6.42 21.41 0.87
CA ALA A 198 -5.85 22.63 0.31
C ALA A 198 -4.47 22.94 0.91
N THR A 199 -4.30 22.68 2.21
CA THR A 199 -3.00 22.85 2.90
C THR A 199 -1.99 21.77 2.50
N ILE A 200 -2.44 20.52 2.29
CA ILE A 200 -1.58 19.44 1.79
C ILE A 200 -1.02 19.77 0.40
N LYS A 201 -1.87 20.30 -0.49
CA LYS A 201 -1.48 20.66 -1.86
C LYS A 201 -0.40 21.74 -1.95
N THR A 202 -0.21 22.56 -0.91
CA THR A 202 0.84 23.59 -0.90
C THR A 202 2.18 23.08 -0.37
N LYS A 203 2.23 21.85 0.17
CA LYS A 203 3.48 21.27 0.69
C LYS A 203 4.35 20.73 -0.45
N ARG A 204 5.56 21.29 -0.58
CA ARG A 204 6.56 20.86 -1.57
C ARG A 204 7.02 19.40 -1.44
N THR A 205 6.85 18.81 -0.26
CA THR A 205 7.21 17.41 0.02
C THR A 205 6.20 16.41 -0.55
N ILE A 206 5.05 16.87 -1.04
CA ILE A 206 3.97 16.05 -1.58
C ILE A 206 3.82 16.44 -3.04
N GLN A 207 4.48 15.69 -3.91
CA GLN A 207 4.52 15.96 -5.34
C GLN A 207 3.56 15.01 -6.05
N PHE A 208 2.68 15.56 -6.87
CA PHE A 208 1.86 14.78 -7.79
C PHE A 208 2.52 14.79 -9.17
N VAL A 209 2.17 13.81 -10.00
CA VAL A 209 2.48 13.83 -11.43
C VAL A 209 1.73 14.97 -12.14
N ASP A 210 2.34 15.55 -13.17
CA ASP A 210 1.86 16.78 -13.82
C ASP A 210 0.49 16.62 -14.49
N TRP A 211 0.21 15.43 -15.00
CA TRP A 211 -1.08 15.10 -15.62
C TRP A 211 -2.20 14.82 -14.61
N ALA A 212 -1.90 14.70 -13.30
CA ALA A 212 -2.88 14.52 -12.23
C ALA A 212 -2.66 15.45 -11.02
N PRO A 213 -2.66 16.79 -11.21
CA PRO A 213 -2.33 17.76 -10.15
C PRO A 213 -3.41 17.85 -9.05
N THR A 214 -4.58 17.24 -9.28
CA THR A 214 -5.71 17.22 -8.33
C THR A 214 -6.17 15.81 -8.00
N GLY A 215 -5.26 14.83 -7.97
CA GLY A 215 -5.53 13.41 -7.73
C GLY A 215 -6.12 13.02 -6.37
N PHE A 216 -6.69 13.95 -5.60
CA PHE A 216 -7.34 13.67 -4.32
C PHE A 216 -8.81 13.26 -4.48
N LYS A 217 -9.15 12.11 -3.92
CA LYS A 217 -10.52 11.67 -3.68
C LYS A 217 -10.74 11.52 -2.18
N CYS A 218 -11.95 11.78 -1.71
CA CYS A 218 -12.28 11.66 -0.30
C CYS A 218 -13.46 10.72 -0.13
N GLY A 219 -13.48 9.99 0.98
CA GLY A 219 -14.66 9.33 1.50
C GLY A 219 -14.91 9.78 2.93
N ILE A 220 -16.16 9.98 3.33
CA ILE A 220 -16.51 10.39 4.69
C ILE A 220 -17.60 9.48 5.23
N ASN A 221 -17.28 8.75 6.29
CA ASN A 221 -18.21 7.92 7.02
C ASN A 221 -18.37 8.45 8.45
N TYR A 222 -19.59 8.77 8.87
CA TYR A 222 -19.83 9.37 10.18
C TYR A 222 -19.74 8.40 11.36
N GLN A 223 -19.62 7.09 11.10
CA GLN A 223 -19.41 6.13 12.16
C GLN A 223 -17.98 6.20 12.70
N PRO A 224 -17.80 6.41 14.01
CA PRO A 224 -16.49 6.48 14.61
C PRO A 224 -15.73 5.15 14.48
N PRO A 225 -14.39 5.19 14.37
CA PRO A 225 -13.57 3.98 14.41
C PRO A 225 -13.84 3.16 15.67
N THR A 226 -14.04 1.85 15.49
CA THR A 226 -14.27 0.92 16.62
C THR A 226 -12.97 0.21 16.95
N VAL A 227 -12.58 0.21 18.22
CA VAL A 227 -11.41 -0.53 18.71
C VAL A 227 -11.82 -1.89 19.27
N VAL A 228 -10.92 -2.87 19.15
CA VAL A 228 -11.13 -4.20 19.72
C VAL A 228 -10.95 -4.12 21.25
N PRO A 229 -11.85 -4.71 22.06
CA PRO A 229 -11.66 -4.80 23.51
C PRO A 229 -10.33 -5.49 23.86
N GLY A 230 -9.54 -4.92 24.78
CA GLY A 230 -8.19 -5.41 25.07
C GLY A 230 -7.20 -5.21 23.91
N GLY A 231 -7.52 -4.32 22.98
CA GLY A 231 -6.65 -3.86 21.91
C GLY A 231 -5.75 -2.71 22.36
N ASP A 232 -4.70 -2.48 21.58
CA ASP A 232 -3.62 -1.55 21.90
C ASP A 232 -3.94 -0.10 21.49
N LEU A 233 -4.96 0.07 20.63
CA LEU A 233 -5.37 1.36 20.07
C LEU A 233 -6.37 2.09 20.97
N ALA A 234 -6.13 3.40 21.12
CA ALA A 234 -7.06 4.32 21.77
C ALA A 234 -8.37 4.46 21.01
N LYS A 235 -9.46 4.68 21.76
CA LYS A 235 -10.73 5.14 21.17
C LYS A 235 -10.56 6.59 20.70
N VAL A 236 -10.79 6.82 19.41
CA VAL A 236 -10.69 8.14 18.80
C VAL A 236 -12.02 8.54 18.18
N GLN A 237 -12.32 9.84 18.19
CA GLN A 237 -13.55 10.38 17.60
C GLN A 237 -13.49 10.41 16.07
N ARG A 238 -12.28 10.47 15.51
CA ARG A 238 -12.02 10.55 14.07
C ARG A 238 -10.73 9.86 13.69
N ALA A 239 -10.70 9.32 12.48
CA ALA A 239 -9.51 8.75 11.85
C ALA A 239 -9.57 8.94 10.33
N VAL A 240 -8.44 8.77 9.67
CA VAL A 240 -8.29 8.79 8.22
C VAL A 240 -7.37 7.65 7.80
N CYS A 241 -7.82 6.92 6.77
CA CYS A 241 -6.99 5.96 6.07
C CYS A 241 -6.68 6.53 4.69
N MET A 242 -5.40 6.72 4.40
CA MET A 242 -4.94 7.09 3.07
C MET A 242 -4.61 5.84 2.29
N ILE A 243 -5.07 5.77 1.05
CA ILE A 243 -4.61 4.82 0.04
C ILE A 243 -4.17 5.63 -1.18
N ALA A 244 -2.94 5.45 -1.62
CA ALA A 244 -2.34 6.29 -2.63
C ALA A 244 -1.48 5.48 -3.59
N ASN A 245 -1.57 5.82 -4.87
CA ASN A 245 -0.69 5.26 -5.88
C ASN A 245 0.51 6.21 -6.04
N SER A 246 1.71 5.71 -5.81
CA SER A 246 2.93 6.50 -5.84
C SER A 246 4.07 5.69 -6.43
N THR A 247 4.91 6.36 -7.22
CA THR A 247 6.11 5.75 -7.83
C THR A 247 7.16 5.33 -6.80
N ALA A 248 7.09 5.85 -5.57
CA ALA A 248 7.99 5.44 -4.48
C ALA A 248 7.93 3.94 -4.15
N ILE A 249 6.85 3.26 -4.55
CA ILE A 249 6.71 1.81 -4.35
C ILE A 249 7.74 0.99 -5.15
N ALA A 250 8.33 1.57 -6.20
CA ALA A 250 9.42 0.98 -6.97
C ALA A 250 10.63 0.61 -6.08
N GLU A 251 10.88 1.37 -5.01
CA GLU A 251 11.93 1.05 -4.03
C GLU A 251 11.72 -0.32 -3.37
N VAL A 252 10.47 -0.78 -3.25
CA VAL A 252 10.13 -2.08 -2.67
C VAL A 252 10.50 -3.21 -3.63
N PHE A 253 10.14 -3.06 -4.90
CA PHE A 253 10.47 -4.03 -5.95
C PHE A 253 11.98 -4.14 -6.14
N ALA A 254 12.69 -3.01 -6.26
CA ALA A 254 14.14 -2.98 -6.41
C ALA A 254 14.89 -3.71 -5.29
N ARG A 255 14.41 -3.61 -4.03
CA ARG A 255 15.00 -4.35 -2.90
C ARG A 255 14.74 -5.86 -2.97
N ILE A 256 13.59 -6.27 -3.46
CA ILE A 256 13.24 -7.69 -3.63
C ILE A 256 14.05 -8.27 -4.78
N ASP A 257 14.12 -7.57 -5.90
CA ASP A 257 14.85 -7.94 -7.10
C ASP A 257 16.35 -8.06 -6.83
N HIS A 258 16.93 -7.12 -6.08
CA HIS A 258 18.33 -7.22 -5.66
C HIS A 258 18.62 -8.52 -4.89
N LYS A 259 17.73 -8.91 -3.96
CA LYS A 259 17.89 -10.16 -3.19
C LYS A 259 17.65 -11.39 -4.06
N PHE A 260 16.69 -11.33 -4.97
CA PHE A 260 16.43 -12.36 -5.96
C PHE A 260 17.69 -12.62 -6.79
N ASP A 261 18.29 -11.56 -7.35
CA ASP A 261 19.46 -11.65 -8.23
C ASP A 261 20.68 -12.24 -7.51
N LEU A 262 20.91 -11.84 -6.26
CA LEU A 262 21.97 -12.41 -5.42
C LEU A 262 21.83 -13.93 -5.25
N MET A 263 20.62 -14.43 -5.01
CA MET A 263 20.37 -15.87 -4.83
C MET A 263 20.38 -16.62 -6.17
N TYR A 264 19.73 -16.06 -7.20
CA TYR A 264 19.53 -16.71 -8.49
C TYR A 264 20.83 -16.82 -9.30
N SER A 265 21.75 -15.85 -9.14
CA SER A 265 23.09 -15.90 -9.74
C SER A 265 23.91 -17.12 -9.31
N LYS A 266 23.58 -17.72 -8.15
CA LYS A 266 24.19 -18.96 -7.64
C LYS A 266 23.27 -20.16 -7.76
N ARG A 267 22.11 -20.01 -8.40
CA ARG A 267 21.05 -21.04 -8.43
C ARG A 267 20.70 -21.58 -7.04
N ALA A 268 20.86 -20.76 -6.01
CA ALA A 268 20.58 -21.18 -4.64
C ALA A 268 19.09 -21.50 -4.52
N PHE A 269 18.74 -22.62 -3.89
CA PHE A 269 17.37 -23.09 -3.66
C PHE A 269 16.48 -23.37 -4.89
N VAL A 270 16.93 -23.12 -6.13
CA VAL A 270 16.14 -23.31 -7.36
C VAL A 270 15.64 -24.76 -7.53
N HIS A 271 16.46 -25.75 -7.15
CA HIS A 271 16.12 -27.17 -7.25
C HIS A 271 14.85 -27.57 -6.47
N TRP A 272 14.49 -26.85 -5.40
CA TRP A 272 13.25 -27.11 -4.67
C TRP A 272 12.00 -26.77 -5.49
N TYR A 273 12.09 -25.74 -6.33
CA TYR A 273 10.97 -25.31 -7.18
C TYR A 273 10.85 -26.23 -8.39
N VAL A 274 11.98 -26.50 -9.06
CA VAL A 274 12.01 -27.40 -10.22
C VAL A 274 11.62 -28.83 -9.84
N GLY A 275 12.02 -29.29 -8.65
CA GLY A 275 11.64 -30.60 -8.13
C GLY A 275 10.14 -30.76 -7.86
N GLU A 276 9.42 -29.66 -7.66
CA GLU A 276 7.97 -29.63 -7.41
C GLU A 276 7.16 -29.30 -8.67
N GLY A 277 7.79 -29.40 -9.86
CA GLY A 277 7.10 -29.34 -11.15
C GLY A 277 7.04 -27.96 -11.81
N MET A 278 7.75 -26.97 -11.30
CA MET A 278 7.91 -25.65 -11.91
C MET A 278 9.03 -25.65 -12.95
N GLU A 279 8.89 -24.94 -14.07
CA GLU A 279 9.98 -24.81 -15.03
C GLU A 279 11.01 -23.75 -14.56
N GLU A 280 12.31 -24.02 -14.74
CA GLU A 280 13.35 -23.05 -14.34
C GLU A 280 13.23 -21.71 -15.10
N GLY A 281 12.68 -21.75 -16.33
CA GLY A 281 12.45 -20.56 -17.16
C GLY A 281 11.54 -19.52 -16.51
N GLU A 282 10.55 -19.96 -15.73
CA GLU A 282 9.58 -19.09 -15.05
C GLU A 282 10.24 -18.10 -14.08
N PHE A 283 11.40 -18.45 -13.49
CA PHE A 283 12.17 -17.50 -12.67
C PHE A 283 12.66 -16.30 -13.47
N SER A 284 13.10 -16.54 -14.70
CA SER A 284 13.67 -15.51 -15.55
C SER A 284 12.56 -14.61 -16.10
N GLU A 285 11.45 -15.22 -16.53
CA GLU A 285 10.24 -14.50 -16.97
C GLU A 285 9.68 -13.59 -15.87
N ALA A 286 9.45 -14.12 -14.67
CA ALA A 286 8.94 -13.32 -13.57
C ALA A 286 9.88 -12.17 -13.18
N ARG A 287 11.20 -12.38 -13.27
CA ARG A 287 12.20 -11.36 -12.99
C ARG A 287 12.26 -10.27 -14.06
N GLU A 288 12.11 -10.64 -15.33
CA GLU A 288 12.05 -9.70 -16.45
C GLU A 288 10.78 -8.83 -16.37
N ASP A 289 9.66 -9.41 -15.96
CA ASP A 289 8.40 -8.70 -15.77
C ASP A 289 8.46 -7.66 -14.65
N LEU A 290 9.16 -7.98 -13.55
CA LEU A 290 9.39 -7.03 -12.46
C LEU A 290 10.39 -5.94 -12.87
N ALA A 291 11.42 -6.27 -13.67
CA ALA A 291 12.30 -5.25 -14.26
C ALA A 291 11.52 -4.27 -15.15
N ALA A 292 10.60 -4.79 -15.97
CA ALA A 292 9.72 -3.97 -16.78
C ALA A 292 8.80 -3.11 -15.92
N LEU A 293 8.26 -3.65 -14.83
CA LEU A 293 7.44 -2.89 -13.87
C LEU A 293 8.23 -1.75 -13.20
N GLU A 294 9.47 -1.99 -12.79
CA GLU A 294 10.35 -0.94 -12.25
C GLU A 294 10.53 0.19 -13.26
N LYS A 295 10.79 -0.17 -14.53
CA LYS A 295 10.90 0.79 -15.62
C LYS A 295 9.60 1.57 -15.86
N ASP A 296 8.44 0.92 -15.79
CA ASP A 296 7.14 1.57 -15.91
C ASP A 296 6.99 2.67 -14.83
N TYR A 297 7.42 2.42 -13.59
CA TYR A 297 7.41 3.42 -12.52
C TYR A 297 8.43 4.55 -12.71
N GLU A 298 9.62 4.24 -13.24
CA GLU A 298 10.64 5.24 -13.58
C GLU A 298 10.14 6.19 -14.66
N GLU A 299 9.55 5.66 -15.74
CA GLU A 299 9.00 6.45 -16.84
C GLU A 299 7.91 7.42 -16.34
N VAL A 300 6.96 6.94 -15.51
CA VAL A 300 5.93 7.80 -14.92
C VAL A 300 6.52 8.86 -13.97
N GLY A 301 7.61 8.55 -13.28
CA GLY A 301 8.32 9.52 -12.43
C GLY A 301 9.06 10.60 -13.23
N ALA A 302 9.60 10.22 -14.40
CA ALA A 302 10.42 11.04 -15.28
C ALA A 302 9.61 11.94 -16.23
N GLU A 303 8.41 11.54 -16.66
CA GLU A 303 7.50 12.34 -17.51
C GLU A 303 7.23 13.76 -16.97
N SER A 304 7.51 14.00 -15.69
CA SER A 304 7.33 15.29 -15.02
C SER A 304 8.65 15.96 -14.60
N ALA A 305 9.79 15.55 -15.18
CA ALA A 305 11.07 16.27 -15.09
C ALA A 305 11.38 17.03 -16.38
N GLU A 306 10.96 16.52 -17.54
CA GLU A 306 11.16 17.17 -18.84
C GLU A 306 10.37 18.48 -18.99
N GLY A 307 9.28 18.67 -18.24
CA GLY A 307 8.49 19.91 -18.24
C GLY A 307 9.12 21.09 -17.48
N ASP A 308 10.05 20.83 -16.56
CA ASP A 308 10.72 21.87 -15.75
C ASP A 308 12.01 22.38 -16.41
N GLU A 309 12.60 21.64 -17.37
CA GLU A 309 13.83 22.05 -18.07
C GLU A 309 13.56 23.00 -19.25
N GLU A 310 12.38 22.96 -19.88
CA GLU A 310 12.04 23.84 -21.01
C GLU A 310 11.68 25.29 -20.59
N GLU A 311 11.30 25.55 -19.34
CA GLU A 311 10.95 26.92 -18.87
C GLU A 311 12.18 27.78 -18.48
N VAL A 312 13.40 27.23 -18.43
CA VAL A 312 14.59 27.94 -17.92
C VAL A 312 15.45 28.58 -19.03
N GLU A 313 15.19 28.30 -20.32
CA GLU A 313 16.00 28.85 -21.43
C GLU A 313 15.47 30.13 -22.11
N GLU A 314 14.32 30.69 -21.70
CA GLU A 314 13.85 31.99 -22.21
C GLU A 314 13.81 33.10 -21.14
N TYR A 315 14.97 33.60 -20.70
CA TYR A 315 15.12 35.00 -20.20
C TYR A 315 16.55 35.55 -20.34
#